data_AF-A0A351TND1-F1
#
_entry.id   AF-A0A351TND1-F1
#
_cell.length_a   1.000
_cell.length_b   1.000
_cell.length_c   1.000
_cell.angle_alpha   90.00
_cell.angle_beta   90.00
_cell.angle_gamma   90.00
#
_symmetry.space_group_name_H-M   'P 1'
#
loop_
_entity.id
_entity.type
_entity.pdbx_description
1 polymer ?
#
loop_
_entity_poly.entity_id
_entity_poly.type
_entity_poly.pdbx_seq_one_letter_code
_entity_poly.pdbx_strand_id
1 'polypeptide(L)'
;MARDGTGRGGARVGAGRKKKALTDRINDGGTAKVLDLPEPSEMSGEEMPPVKDYLKAKQKSGKSFCAAEVYEETWKWLRERGCDRLVNIQLVEQYAVSVSRWIQCEECISEYGFLAKHPTTGNAIASPYVSMSQQYMK
;
A
#
# COMPACT_ATOMS: atom_id res chain seq x y z
N MET A 1 59.68 -6.24 -19.52
CA MET A 1 58.57 -6.17 -20.49
C MET A 1 59.17 -6.20 -21.88
N ALA A 2 58.59 -6.93 -22.84
CA ALA A 2 59.03 -6.85 -24.22
C ALA A 2 58.70 -5.47 -24.79
N ARG A 3 59.54 -4.99 -25.73
CA ARG A 3 59.51 -3.62 -26.28
C ARG A 3 58.26 -3.29 -27.11
N ASP A 4 57.36 -4.26 -27.32
CA ASP A 4 56.12 -4.14 -28.08
C ASP A 4 54.87 -3.90 -27.20
N GLY A 5 55.06 -3.68 -25.89
CA GLY A 5 53.95 -3.40 -24.95
C GLY A 5 53.02 -4.57 -24.67
N THR A 6 53.24 -5.74 -25.29
CA THR A 6 52.48 -6.94 -24.96
C THR A 6 53.11 -7.59 -23.72
N GLY A 7 52.28 -7.83 -22.70
CA GLY A 7 52.66 -8.46 -21.44
C GLY A 7 53.01 -9.95 -21.59
N ARG A 8 53.93 -10.30 -22.49
CA ARG A 8 54.44 -11.66 -22.70
C ARG A 8 55.48 -12.00 -21.63
N GLY A 9 55.04 -12.01 -20.38
CA GLY A 9 55.75 -12.71 -19.32
C GLY A 9 55.55 -14.21 -19.53
N GLY A 10 56.59 -14.91 -19.98
CA GLY A 10 56.61 -16.37 -19.98
C GLY A 10 56.42 -16.93 -18.56
N ALA A 11 56.10 -18.22 -18.46
CA ALA A 11 55.97 -18.89 -17.16
C ALA A 11 57.25 -18.69 -16.34
N ARG A 12 57.14 -18.01 -15.19
CA ARG A 12 58.28 -17.85 -14.28
C ARG A 12 58.57 -19.18 -13.60
N VAL A 13 59.85 -19.48 -13.37
CA VAL A 13 60.27 -20.68 -12.63
C VAL A 13 59.56 -20.68 -11.27
N GLY A 14 58.78 -21.73 -10.98
CA GLY A 14 57.97 -21.86 -9.75
C GLY A 14 56.55 -21.28 -9.81
N ALA A 15 56.09 -20.68 -10.91
CA ALA A 15 54.78 -20.02 -10.97
C ALA A 15 53.56 -20.96 -10.97
N GLY A 16 53.78 -22.28 -11.01
CA GLY A 16 52.69 -23.27 -11.09
C GLY A 16 51.84 -23.14 -12.35
N ARG A 17 50.85 -24.02 -12.50
CA ARG A 17 49.88 -23.95 -13.61
C ARG A 17 48.87 -22.83 -13.34
N LYS A 18 48.48 -22.08 -14.38
CA LYS A 18 47.36 -21.14 -14.30
C LYS A 18 46.11 -21.86 -13.78
N LYS A 19 45.38 -21.21 -12.86
CA LYS A 19 44.11 -21.75 -12.34
C LYS A 19 43.14 -21.98 -13.50
N LYS A 20 42.51 -23.16 -13.53
CA LYS A 20 41.47 -23.50 -14.51
C LYS A 20 40.25 -22.58 -14.34
N ALA A 21 39.49 -22.36 -15.41
CA ALA A 21 38.23 -21.63 -15.34
C ALA A 21 37.23 -22.36 -14.42
N LEU A 22 36.28 -21.63 -13.83
CA LEU A 22 35.31 -22.20 -12.89
C LEU A 22 34.53 -23.36 -13.50
N THR A 23 34.13 -23.23 -14.76
CA THR A 23 33.44 -24.25 -15.56
C THR A 23 34.25 -25.54 -15.69
N ASP A 24 35.53 -25.42 -16.02
CA ASP A 24 36.42 -26.59 -16.20
C ASP A 24 36.67 -27.29 -14.86
N ARG A 25 36.78 -26.53 -13.76
CA ARG A 25 36.90 -27.12 -12.42
C ARG A 25 35.65 -27.88 -12.00
N ILE A 26 34.47 -27.40 -12.37
CA ILE A 26 33.19 -28.09 -12.09
C ILE A 26 33.10 -29.38 -12.90
N ASN A 27 33.46 -29.33 -14.20
CA ASN A 27 33.47 -30.51 -15.08
C ASN A 27 34.49 -31.58 -14.64
N ASP A 28 35.63 -31.16 -14.10
CA ASP A 28 36.65 -32.05 -13.51
C ASP A 28 36.28 -32.59 -12.11
N GLY A 29 35.05 -32.34 -11.63
CA GLY A 29 34.56 -32.81 -10.32
C GLY A 29 35.06 -32.00 -9.11
N GLY A 30 35.60 -30.80 -9.33
CA GLY A 30 36.05 -29.91 -8.28
C GLY A 30 34.91 -29.23 -7.53
N THR A 31 35.10 -29.02 -6.23
CA THR A 31 34.11 -28.37 -5.35
C THR A 31 33.86 -26.91 -5.75
N ALA A 32 32.59 -26.56 -6.01
CA ALA A 32 32.14 -25.19 -6.22
C ALA A 32 31.33 -24.71 -5.01
N LYS A 33 31.50 -23.43 -4.64
CA LYS A 33 30.66 -22.80 -3.63
C LYS A 33 29.36 -22.37 -4.30
N VAL A 34 28.30 -23.14 -4.09
CA VAL A 34 26.95 -22.77 -4.51
C VAL A 34 26.51 -21.59 -3.65
N LEU A 35 26.17 -20.47 -4.28
CA LEU A 35 25.48 -19.37 -3.61
C LEU A 35 24.03 -19.83 -3.46
N ASP A 36 23.71 -20.40 -2.31
CA ASP A 36 22.34 -20.74 -1.96
C ASP A 36 21.63 -19.42 -1.60
N LEU A 37 20.84 -18.90 -2.53
CA LEU A 37 19.96 -17.79 -2.22
C LEU A 37 18.84 -18.33 -1.35
N PRO A 38 18.47 -17.65 -0.25
CA PRO A 38 17.33 -18.07 0.55
C PRO A 38 16.11 -18.18 -0.35
N GLU A 39 15.27 -19.19 -0.12
CA GLU A 39 14.01 -19.33 -0.83
C GLU A 39 13.25 -18.00 -0.77
N PRO A 40 12.70 -17.50 -1.90
CA PRO A 40 11.90 -16.30 -1.88
C PRO A 40 10.75 -16.54 -0.90
N SER A 41 10.57 -15.60 0.03
CA SER A 41 9.47 -15.63 0.99
C SER A 41 8.16 -15.87 0.24
N GLU A 42 7.36 -16.85 0.68
CA GLU A 42 6.05 -17.14 0.10
C GLU A 42 5.23 -15.85 -0.02
N MET A 43 4.97 -15.44 -1.27
CA MET A 43 4.04 -14.37 -1.57
C MET A 43 2.62 -14.90 -1.35
N SER A 44 2.15 -14.87 -0.11
CA SER A 44 0.74 -15.11 0.20
C SER A 44 -0.07 -13.90 -0.26
N GLY A 45 -0.96 -14.11 -1.24
CA GLY A 45 -1.99 -13.15 -1.57
C GLY A 45 -3.08 -13.19 -0.50
N GLU A 46 -2.90 -12.46 0.61
CA GLU A 46 -3.94 -12.35 1.62
C GLU A 46 -5.18 -11.68 1.01
N GLU A 47 -6.29 -12.40 1.02
CA GLU A 47 -7.57 -11.92 0.50
C GLU A 47 -8.07 -10.73 1.33
N MET A 48 -8.68 -9.75 0.67
CA MET A 48 -9.22 -8.57 1.35
C MET A 48 -10.33 -9.02 2.31
N PRO A 49 -10.32 -8.54 3.58
CA PRO A 49 -11.37 -8.91 4.51
C PRO A 49 -12.74 -8.45 3.99
N PRO A 50 -13.80 -9.26 4.18
CA PRO A 50 -15.10 -8.97 3.61
C PRO A 50 -15.71 -7.69 4.20
N VAL A 51 -16.29 -6.88 3.33
CA VAL A 51 -17.00 -5.66 3.71
C VAL A 51 -18.25 -6.02 4.52
N LYS A 52 -18.28 -5.57 5.78
CA LYS A 52 -19.39 -5.79 6.71
C LYS A 52 -20.70 -5.13 6.25
N ASP A 53 -21.82 -5.72 6.63
CA ASP A 53 -23.15 -5.33 6.15
C ASP A 53 -23.52 -3.87 6.45
N TYR A 54 -23.08 -3.33 7.59
CA TYR A 54 -23.41 -1.96 7.96
C TYR A 54 -22.74 -0.91 7.04
N LEU A 55 -21.63 -1.26 6.37
CA LEU A 55 -20.97 -0.42 5.36
C LEU A 55 -21.75 -0.39 4.04
N LYS A 56 -22.66 -1.37 3.84
CA LYS A 56 -23.55 -1.49 2.67
C LYS A 56 -24.97 -1.03 2.97
N ALA A 57 -25.23 -0.51 4.17
CA ALA A 57 -26.55 -0.15 4.61
C ALA A 57 -27.18 0.95 3.74
N LYS A 58 -28.42 0.73 3.29
CA LYS A 58 -29.20 1.71 2.53
C LYS A 58 -29.49 2.94 3.39
N GLN A 59 -29.29 4.12 2.83
CA GLN A 59 -29.58 5.38 3.51
C GLN A 59 -31.04 5.79 3.29
N LYS A 60 -31.59 6.54 4.25
CA LYS A 60 -32.96 7.08 4.16
C LYS A 60 -33.16 8.00 2.95
N SER A 61 -32.09 8.68 2.51
CA SER A 61 -32.09 9.54 1.32
C SER A 61 -32.21 8.76 0.01
N GLY A 62 -32.14 7.42 0.02
CA GLY A 62 -32.16 6.59 -1.19
C GLY A 62 -30.83 6.56 -1.95
N LYS A 63 -29.86 7.41 -1.59
CA LYS A 63 -28.49 7.37 -2.15
C LYS A 63 -27.72 6.15 -1.64
N SER A 64 -26.80 5.64 -2.46
CA SER A 64 -25.87 4.59 -2.05
C SER A 64 -24.95 5.09 -0.93
N PHE A 65 -24.58 4.19 -0.01
CA PHE A 65 -23.63 4.52 1.04
C PHE A 65 -22.22 4.19 0.54
N CYS A 66 -21.39 5.21 0.30
CA CYS A 66 -20.04 5.06 -0.26
C CYS A 66 -19.02 4.42 0.70
N ALA A 67 -19.41 4.05 1.91
CA ALA A 67 -18.49 3.47 2.90
C ALA A 67 -17.85 2.15 2.42
N ALA A 68 -18.60 1.31 1.69
CA ALA A 68 -18.05 0.09 1.11
C ALA A 68 -16.92 0.37 0.10
N GLU A 69 -17.14 1.33 -0.81
CA GLU A 69 -16.15 1.74 -1.82
C GLU A 69 -14.90 2.32 -1.16
N VAL A 70 -15.07 3.24 -0.19
CA VAL A 70 -13.93 3.85 0.53
C VAL A 70 -13.12 2.79 1.29
N TYR A 71 -13.78 1.80 1.90
CA TYR A 71 -13.09 0.69 2.56
C TYR A 71 -12.21 -0.10 1.58
N GLU A 72 -12.75 -0.48 0.43
CA GLU A 72 -12.01 -1.23 -0.58
C GLU A 72 -10.82 -0.46 -1.15
N GLU A 73 -11.02 0.82 -1.46
CA GLU A 73 -9.96 1.70 -1.97
C GLU A 73 -8.84 1.89 -0.95
N THR A 74 -9.22 2.19 0.30
CA THR A 74 -8.26 2.39 1.40
C THR A 74 -7.46 1.13 1.66
N TRP A 75 -8.13 -0.03 1.67
CA TRP A 75 -7.48 -1.31 1.89
C TRP A 75 -6.53 -1.67 0.73
N LYS A 76 -6.94 -1.48 -0.52
CA LYS A 76 -6.06 -1.67 -1.70
C LYS A 76 -4.83 -0.78 -1.63
N TRP A 77 -5.01 0.50 -1.27
CA TRP A 77 -3.92 1.46 -1.10
C TRP A 77 -2.92 1.04 0.00
N LEU A 78 -3.40 0.45 1.10
CA LEU A 78 -2.56 -0.11 2.17
C LEU A 78 -1.80 -1.35 1.70
N ARG A 79 -2.47 -2.26 0.97
CA ARG A 79 -1.85 -3.47 0.40
C ARG A 79 -0.71 -3.11 -0.56
N GLU A 80 -0.92 -2.15 -1.45
CA GLU A 80 0.12 -1.66 -2.38
C GLU A 80 1.38 -1.13 -1.69
N ARG A 81 1.25 -0.71 -0.43
CA ARG A 81 2.34 -0.19 0.41
C ARG A 81 2.90 -1.22 1.39
N GLY A 82 2.35 -2.43 1.42
CA GLY A 82 2.72 -3.48 2.38
C GLY A 82 2.34 -3.16 3.83
N CYS A 83 1.33 -2.29 4.02
CA CYS A 83 0.85 -1.86 5.34
C CYS A 83 -0.45 -2.55 5.77
N ASP A 84 -0.99 -3.46 4.97
CA ASP A 84 -2.23 -4.19 5.22
C ASP A 84 -2.21 -4.98 6.54
N ARG A 85 -1.06 -5.55 6.90
CA ARG A 85 -0.86 -6.24 8.19
C ARG A 85 -0.52 -5.33 9.36
N LEU A 86 -0.13 -4.08 9.09
CA LEU A 86 0.29 -3.11 10.11
C LEU A 86 -0.89 -2.30 10.65
N VAL A 87 -1.97 -2.22 9.89
CA VAL A 87 -3.16 -1.42 10.20
C VAL A 87 -4.31 -2.34 10.59
N ASN A 88 -4.92 -2.07 11.74
CA ASN A 88 -6.10 -2.82 12.18
C ASN A 88 -7.27 -2.56 11.22
N ILE A 89 -7.92 -3.62 10.75
CA ILE A 89 -9.11 -3.56 9.88
C ILE A 89 -10.20 -2.66 10.47
N GLN A 90 -10.39 -2.68 11.79
CA GLN A 90 -11.36 -1.82 12.47
C GLN A 90 -11.08 -0.33 12.25
N LEU A 91 -9.81 0.07 12.13
CA LEU A 91 -9.45 1.46 11.82
C LEU A 91 -9.83 1.82 10.37
N VAL A 92 -9.61 0.90 9.43
CA VAL A 92 -10.01 1.09 8.03
C VAL A 92 -11.53 1.21 7.91
N GLU A 93 -12.27 0.39 8.64
CA GLU A 93 -13.73 0.48 8.73
C GLU A 93 -14.20 1.82 9.31
N GLN A 94 -13.61 2.26 10.42
CA GLN A 94 -13.93 3.54 11.05
C GLN A 94 -13.63 4.71 10.11
N TYR A 95 -12.48 4.67 9.45
CA TYR A 95 -12.11 5.67 8.45
C TYR A 95 -13.12 5.72 7.30
N ALA A 96 -13.49 4.56 6.75
CA ALA A 96 -14.47 4.48 5.67
C ALA A 96 -15.85 5.05 6.05
N VAL A 97 -16.31 4.80 7.29
CA VAL A 97 -17.54 5.40 7.81
C VAL A 97 -17.38 6.91 7.99
N SER A 98 -16.31 7.38 8.61
CA SER A 98 -16.11 8.81 8.85
C SER A 98 -16.04 9.60 7.55
N VAL A 99 -15.26 9.14 6.57
CA VAL A 99 -15.15 9.78 5.25
C VAL A 99 -16.48 9.77 4.52
N SER A 100 -17.19 8.64 4.49
CA SER A 100 -18.50 8.57 3.82
C SER A 100 -19.54 9.48 4.46
N ARG A 101 -19.55 9.63 5.79
CA ARG A 101 -20.41 10.59 6.49
C ARG A 101 -20.01 12.03 6.25
N TRP A 102 -18.71 12.30 6.16
CA TRP A 102 -18.20 13.61 5.79
C TRP A 102 -18.66 14.00 4.37
N ILE A 103 -18.50 13.12 3.38
CA ILE A 103 -18.97 13.33 2.00
C ILE A 103 -20.47 13.67 1.97
N GLN A 104 -21.30 12.93 2.73
CA GLN A 104 -22.72 13.24 2.83
C GLN A 104 -22.99 14.64 3.40
N CYS A 105 -22.21 15.06 4.39
CA CYS A 105 -22.34 16.41 4.93
C CYS A 105 -21.96 17.46 3.88
N GLU A 106 -20.88 17.24 3.11
CA GLU A 106 -20.47 18.14 2.03
C GLU A 106 -21.50 18.23 0.90
N GLU A 107 -22.14 17.11 0.53
CA GLU A 107 -23.28 17.13 -0.40
C GLU A 107 -24.43 17.97 0.15
N CYS A 108 -24.82 17.79 1.42
CA CYS A 108 -25.88 18.56 2.05
C CYS A 108 -25.52 20.05 2.19
N ILE A 109 -24.26 20.38 2.45
CA ILE A 109 -23.77 21.76 2.47
C ILE A 109 -23.87 22.39 1.08
N SER A 110 -23.53 21.64 0.04
CA SER A 110 -23.64 22.09 -1.35
C SER A 110 -25.09 22.32 -1.76
N GLU A 111 -26.01 21.47 -1.29
CA GLU A 111 -27.45 21.56 -1.61
C GLU A 111 -28.18 22.65 -0.80
N TYR A 112 -27.91 22.75 0.50
CA TYR A 112 -28.66 23.61 1.44
C TYR A 112 -27.92 24.88 1.86
N GLY A 113 -26.62 24.99 1.55
CA GLY A 113 -25.78 26.13 1.89
C GLY A 113 -25.19 26.10 3.30
N PHE A 114 -24.31 27.06 3.55
CA PHE A 114 -23.54 27.19 4.81
C PHE A 114 -24.34 27.78 5.98
N LEU A 115 -25.43 28.50 5.70
CA LEU A 115 -26.23 29.20 6.69
C LEU A 115 -27.64 28.59 6.76
N ALA A 116 -28.17 28.48 7.97
CA ALA A 116 -29.54 28.06 8.25
C ALA A 116 -30.23 29.07 9.18
N LYS A 117 -31.53 28.86 9.44
CA LYS A 117 -32.29 29.66 10.41
C LYS A 117 -32.58 28.82 11.66
N HIS A 118 -32.43 29.43 12.83
CA HIS A 118 -32.79 28.78 14.08
C HIS A 118 -34.31 28.57 14.15
N PRO A 119 -34.81 27.36 14.49
CA PRO A 119 -36.23 27.01 14.34
C PRO A 119 -37.18 27.81 15.24
N THR A 120 -36.70 28.34 16.36
CA THR A 120 -37.56 29.10 17.31
C THR A 120 -37.32 30.61 17.29
N THR A 121 -36.14 31.09 16.90
CA THR A 121 -35.78 32.52 16.97
C THR A 121 -35.67 33.16 15.59
N GLY A 122 -35.56 32.36 14.51
CA GLY A 122 -35.41 32.86 13.14
C GLY A 122 -34.04 33.48 12.83
N ASN A 123 -33.16 33.62 13.82
CA ASN A 123 -31.81 34.15 13.64
C ASN A 123 -30.97 33.24 12.73
N ALA A 124 -30.03 33.84 11.99
CA ALA A 124 -29.07 33.10 11.18
C ALA A 124 -28.13 32.29 12.07
N ILE A 125 -27.92 31.02 11.70
CA ILE A 125 -27.00 30.08 12.35
C ILE A 125 -26.17 29.37 11.28
N ALA A 126 -25.07 28.74 11.69
CA ALA A 126 -24.38 27.80 10.82
C ALA A 126 -25.29 26.61 10.50
N SER A 127 -25.19 26.10 9.27
CA SER A 127 -25.90 24.90 8.86
C SER A 127 -25.52 23.71 9.75
N PRO A 128 -26.48 22.89 10.22
CA PRO A 128 -26.19 21.71 11.04
C PRO A 128 -25.17 20.78 10.37
N TYR A 129 -25.22 20.66 9.04
CA TYR A 129 -24.30 19.82 8.26
C TYR A 129 -22.84 20.29 8.34
N VAL A 130 -22.59 21.60 8.51
CA VAL A 130 -21.23 22.14 8.72
C VAL A 130 -20.66 21.65 10.05
N SER A 131 -21.46 21.74 11.13
CA SER A 131 -21.02 21.27 12.45
C SER A 131 -20.83 19.75 12.50
N MET A 132 -21.64 18.99 11.77
CA MET A 132 -21.50 17.54 11.64
C MET A 132 -20.26 17.17 10.81
N SER A 133 -20.02 17.83 9.69
CA SER A 133 -18.83 17.63 8.82
C SER A 133 -17.53 17.73 9.64
N GLN A 134 -17.41 18.76 10.49
CA GLN A 134 -16.26 18.95 11.36
C GLN A 134 -16.02 17.80 12.35
N GLN A 135 -17.06 17.09 12.79
CA GLN A 135 -16.90 15.95 13.71
C GLN A 135 -16.32 14.71 13.04
N TYR A 136 -16.46 14.58 11.72
CA TYR A 136 -15.96 13.46 10.94
C TYR A 136 -14.54 13.70 10.38
N MET A 137 -14.03 14.93 10.41
CA MET A 137 -12.63 15.26 10.06
C MET A 137 -11.64 14.96 11.20
N LYS A 138 -11.67 13.75 11.77
CA LYS A 138 -10.78 13.34 12.87
C LYS A 138 -9.65 12.44 12.40
#